data_AF-A0A920W9N6-F1
#
_entry.id   AF-A0A920W9N6-F1
#
_cell.length_a   1.000
_cell.length_b   1.000
_cell.length_c   1.000
_cell.angle_alpha   90.00
_cell.angle_beta   90.00
_cell.angle_gamma   90.00
#
_symmetry.space_group_name_H-M   'P 1'
#
loop_
_entity.id
_entity.type
_entity.pdbx_description
1 polymer ?
#
loop_
_entity_poly.entity_id
_entity_poly.type
_entity_poly.pdbx_seq_one_letter_code
_entity_poly.pdbx_strand_id
1 'polypeptide(L)'
;MSIVSVGNGLGGSMALLIAPLVITFGWRPVVFAAGGMIIGIICPLSIFMRDNPESMGLLPDGELPQAENPAHSSDHHRERRPPPELDYTAREAMTTPTYWLIVLSVGLRNTVHRA
;
A
#
# COMPACT_ATOMS: atom_id res chain seq x y z
N MET A 1 -5.20 -4.99 -2.10
CA MET A 1 -5.31 -4.06 -3.26
C MET A 1 -6.73 -3.57 -3.52
N SER A 2 -7.79 -4.38 -3.37
CA SER A 2 -9.17 -3.97 -3.67
C SER A 2 -9.67 -2.77 -2.84
N ILE A 3 -9.33 -2.70 -1.55
CA ILE A 3 -9.70 -1.57 -0.67
C ILE A 3 -9.11 -0.23 -1.14
N VAL A 4 -7.87 -0.26 -1.61
CA VAL A 4 -7.17 0.94 -2.14
C VAL A 4 -7.77 1.37 -3.47
N SER A 5 -8.18 0.41 -4.32
CA SER A 5 -8.81 0.70 -5.61
C SER A 5 -10.18 1.38 -5.48
N VAL A 6 -10.93 1.08 -4.42
CA VAL A 6 -12.22 1.74 -4.13
C VAL A 6 -12.05 3.25 -3.92
N GLY A 7 -10.93 3.67 -3.31
CA GLY A 7 -10.61 5.10 -3.11
C GLY A 7 -10.51 5.88 -4.43
N ASN A 8 -9.92 5.29 -5.47
CA ASN A 8 -9.82 5.94 -6.78
C ASN A 8 -11.20 6.15 -7.43
N GLY A 9 -12.09 5.16 -7.35
CA GLY A 9 -13.46 5.27 -7.88
C GLY A 9 -14.30 6.29 -7.10
N LEU A 10 -14.22 6.26 -5.77
CA LEU A 10 -14.92 7.22 -4.92
C LEU A 10 -14.46 8.65 -5.17
N GLY A 11 -13.15 8.88 -5.32
CA GLY A 11 -12.59 10.21 -5.59
C GLY A 11 -13.15 10.85 -6.85
N GLY A 12 -13.26 10.08 -7.94
CA GLY A 12 -13.87 10.53 -9.18
C GLY A 12 -15.36 10.87 -9.04
N SER A 13 -16.11 10.03 -8.31
CA SER A 13 -17.55 10.27 -8.06
C SER A 13 -17.80 11.52 -7.21
N MET A 14 -16.87 11.87 -6.32
CA MET A 14 -16.97 13.05 -5.45
C MET A 14 -17.01 14.36 -6.26
N ALA A 15 -16.37 14.40 -7.44
CA ALA A 15 -16.41 15.56 -8.32
C ALA A 15 -17.84 15.90 -8.80
N LEU A 16 -18.69 14.88 -9.01
CA LEU A 16 -20.10 15.08 -9.38
C LEU A 16 -20.93 15.69 -8.25
N LEU A 17 -20.56 15.44 -7.00
CA LEU A 17 -21.21 16.00 -5.82
C LEU A 17 -20.71 17.43 -5.52
N ILE A 18 -19.42 17.69 -5.76
CA ILE A 18 -18.79 18.99 -5.52
C ILE A 18 -19.22 20.02 -6.58
N ALA A 19 -19.39 19.62 -7.83
CA ALA A 19 -19.76 20.51 -8.93
C ALA A 19 -21.00 21.40 -8.64
N PRO A 20 -22.17 20.87 -8.25
CA PRO A 20 -23.32 21.70 -7.92
C PRO A 20 -23.09 22.57 -6.67
N LEU A 21 -22.36 22.05 -5.67
CA LEU A 21 -22.01 22.79 -4.46
C LEU A 21 -21.19 24.05 -4.76
N VAL A 22 -20.22 23.94 -5.68
CA VAL A 22 -19.39 25.06 -6.11
C VAL A 22 -20.21 26.11 -6.85
N ILE A 23 -21.20 25.70 -7.65
CA ILE A 23 -22.08 26.63 -8.38
C ILE A 23 -22.95 27.42 -7.39
N THR A 24 -23.49 26.78 -6.34
CA THR A 24 -24.38 27.43 -5.38
C THR A 24 -23.65 28.27 -4.34
N PHE A 25 -22.54 27.77 -3.79
CA PHE A 25 -21.86 28.39 -2.63
C PHE A 25 -20.50 29.01 -2.99
N GLY A 26 -20.01 28.83 -4.21
CA GLY A 26 -18.68 29.24 -4.64
C GLY A 26 -17.59 28.24 -4.23
N TRP A 27 -16.43 28.31 -4.90
CA TRP A 27 -15.37 27.32 -4.74
C TRP A 27 -14.64 27.40 -3.38
N ARG A 28 -14.50 28.59 -2.79
CA ARG A 28 -13.75 28.80 -1.54
C ARG A 28 -14.33 27.99 -0.37
N PRO A 29 -15.62 28.15 0.00
CA PRO A 29 -16.19 27.41 1.13
C PRO A 29 -16.23 25.91 0.86
N VAL A 30 -16.45 25.48 -0.39
CA VAL A 30 -16.50 24.07 -0.75
C VAL A 30 -15.14 23.39 -0.62
N VAL A 31 -14.04 24.05 -1.00
CA VAL A 31 -12.69 23.52 -0.82
C VAL A 31 -12.31 23.43 0.66
N PHE A 32 -12.66 24.44 1.47
CA PHE A 32 -12.42 24.37 2.92
C PHE A 32 -13.25 23.27 3.59
N ALA A 33 -14.52 23.11 3.21
CA ALA A 33 -15.38 22.05 3.72
C ALA A 33 -14.86 20.65 3.31
N ALA A 34 -14.46 20.48 2.05
CA ALA A 34 -13.89 19.22 1.58
C ALA A 34 -12.57 18.88 2.27
N GLY A 35 -11.66 19.85 2.40
CA GLY A 35 -10.39 19.68 3.12
C GLY A 35 -10.61 19.35 4.61
N GLY A 36 -11.54 20.05 5.26
CA GLY A 36 -11.93 19.77 6.64
C GLY A 36 -12.54 18.39 6.82
N MET A 37 -13.41 17.96 5.90
CA MET A 37 -14.00 16.62 5.90
C MET A 37 -12.93 15.53 5.74
N ILE A 38 -11.99 15.73 4.81
CA ILE A 38 -10.88 14.81 4.57
C ILE A 38 -10.02 14.68 5.83
N ILE A 39 -9.61 15.79 6.44
CA ILE A 39 -8.80 15.75 7.67
C ILE A 39 -9.60 15.13 8.82
N GLY A 40 -10.87 15.51 8.98
CA GLY A 40 -11.74 15.02 10.05
C GLY A 40 -12.06 13.53 9.95
N ILE A 41 -12.00 12.94 8.76
CA ILE A 41 -12.22 11.50 8.56
C ILE A 41 -10.90 10.76 8.53
N ILE A 42 -9.94 11.18 7.71
CA ILE A 42 -8.67 10.46 7.50
C ILE A 42 -7.77 10.52 8.73
N CYS A 43 -7.70 11.65 9.43
CA CYS A 43 -6.84 11.80 10.61
C CYS A 43 -7.23 10.81 11.74
N PRO A 44 -8.50 10.73 12.20
CA PRO A 44 -8.86 9.72 13.20
C PRO A 44 -8.78 8.29 12.67
N LEU A 45 -9.07 8.06 11.39
CA LEU A 45 -8.94 6.73 10.80
C LEU A 45 -7.47 6.27 10.78
N SER A 46 -6.53 7.19 10.53
CA SER A 46 -5.09 6.93 10.59
C SER A 46 -4.63 6.55 12.00
N ILE A 47 -5.19 7.19 13.03
CA ILE A 47 -4.90 6.82 14.44
C ILE A 47 -5.41 5.41 14.76
N PHE A 48 -6.50 4.98 14.13
CA PHE A 48 -7.08 3.66 14.35
C PHE A 48 -6.41 2.56 13.52
N MET A 49 -5.78 2.93 12.40
CA MET A 49 -5.02 2.04 11.53
C MET A 49 -3.69 1.69 12.21
N ARG A 50 -3.69 0.63 13.02
CA ARG A 50 -2.49 0.13 13.69
C ARG A 50 -1.71 -0.78 12.74
N ASP A 51 -0.54 -0.33 12.32
CA ASP A 51 0.27 -0.96 11.26
C ASP A 51 0.83 -2.37 11.59
N ASN A 52 0.77 -2.83 12.84
CA ASN A 52 1.43 -4.07 13.28
C ASN A 52 0.50 -5.05 13.99
N PRO A 53 -0.16 -5.97 13.28
CA PRO A 53 -0.80 -7.15 13.90
C PRO A 53 0.23 -8.09 14.56
N GLU A 54 1.51 -8.02 14.17
CA GLU A 54 2.61 -8.82 14.73
C GLU A 54 2.91 -8.52 16.20
N SER A 55 2.56 -7.32 16.67
CA SER A 55 2.70 -6.93 18.09
C SER A 55 1.67 -7.58 19.02
N MET A 56 0.70 -8.32 18.47
CA MET A 56 -0.33 -9.05 19.22
C MET A 56 -0.02 -10.54 19.38
N GLY A 57 1.19 -11.00 19.03
CA GLY A 57 1.62 -12.38 19.26
C GLY A 57 0.95 -13.41 18.34
N LEU A 58 0.30 -12.97 17.28
CA LEU A 58 -0.24 -13.84 16.24
C LEU A 58 0.79 -13.92 15.12
N LEU A 59 1.57 -14.99 15.15
CA LEU A 59 2.41 -15.41 14.03
C LEU A 59 1.53 -15.56 12.78
N PRO A 60 2.00 -15.16 11.59
CA PRO A 60 1.35 -15.53 10.35
C PRO A 60 1.34 -17.07 10.27
N ASP A 61 0.13 -17.64 10.24
CA ASP A 61 -0.15 -19.07 10.07
C ASP A 61 0.84 -20.06 10.72
N GLY A 62 0.80 -20.15 12.05
CA GLY A 62 1.07 -21.42 12.75
C GLY A 62 2.51 -21.95 12.75
N GLU A 63 3.54 -21.12 12.55
CA GLU A 63 4.91 -21.60 12.75
C GLU A 63 5.25 -21.72 14.24
N LEU A 64 5.34 -22.97 14.71
CA LEU A 64 5.89 -23.31 16.02
C LEU A 64 7.37 -22.92 16.07
N PRO A 65 7.88 -22.42 17.21
CA PRO A 65 9.31 -22.21 17.39
C PRO A 65 9.98 -23.58 17.31
N GLN A 66 10.76 -23.83 16.27
CA GLN A 66 11.58 -25.04 16.22
C GLN A 66 12.69 -24.89 17.25
N ALA A 67 12.40 -25.38 18.45
CA ALA A 67 13.34 -25.54 19.52
C ALA A 67 14.47 -26.50 19.10
N GLU A 68 15.69 -26.05 19.41
CA GLU A 68 16.84 -26.84 19.85
C GLU A 68 17.50 -27.92 18.94
N ASN A 69 18.77 -27.61 18.64
CA ASN A 69 19.96 -28.45 18.83
C ASN A 69 20.47 -29.37 17.68
N PRO A 70 21.76 -29.78 17.69
CA PRO A 70 22.63 -29.78 16.52
C PRO A 70 23.00 -31.22 16.10
N ALA A 71 23.73 -31.31 14.98
CA ALA A 71 24.50 -32.46 14.50
C ALA A 71 23.82 -33.41 13.49
N HIS A 72 24.58 -33.64 12.40
CA HIS A 72 24.52 -34.73 11.42
C HIS A 72 23.28 -34.77 10.50
N SER A 73 23.32 -35.07 9.21
CA SER A 73 24.34 -35.44 8.22
C SER A 73 23.61 -35.48 6.86
N SER A 74 24.30 -35.07 5.79
CA SER A 74 24.08 -35.40 4.37
C SER A 74 22.80 -36.19 3.97
N ASP A 75 21.90 -35.58 3.19
CA ASP A 75 21.50 -36.15 1.88
C ASP A 75 20.70 -35.15 1.03
N HIS A 76 20.76 -35.36 -0.28
CA HIS A 76 20.22 -34.58 -1.37
C HIS A 76 18.69 -34.53 -1.39
N HIS A 77 18.11 -33.33 -1.30
CA HIS A 77 16.87 -32.83 -1.96
C HIS A 77 16.37 -31.62 -1.15
N ARG A 78 17.04 -30.48 -1.30
CA ARG A 78 16.51 -29.24 -0.73
C ARG A 78 15.71 -28.53 -1.81
N GLU A 79 14.39 -28.62 -1.66
CA GLU A 79 13.40 -27.75 -2.26
C GLU A 79 13.96 -26.34 -2.44
N ARG A 80 13.66 -25.76 -3.60
CA ARG A 80 13.87 -24.33 -3.89
C ARG A 80 13.16 -23.52 -2.80
N ARG A 81 13.85 -23.30 -1.69
CA ARG A 81 13.49 -22.30 -0.70
C ARG A 81 13.35 -21.01 -1.50
N PRO A 82 12.18 -20.34 -1.50
CA PRO A 82 12.12 -19.00 -2.06
C PRO A 82 13.25 -18.21 -1.39
N PRO A 83 14.05 -17.45 -2.15
CA PRO A 83 15.10 -16.65 -1.56
C PRO A 83 14.47 -15.83 -0.42
N PRO A 84 15.18 -15.67 0.71
CA PRO A 84 14.68 -14.86 1.82
C PRO A 84 14.17 -13.55 1.26
N GLU A 85 12.97 -13.15 1.68
CA GLU A 85 12.35 -11.89 1.29
C GLU A 85 13.35 -10.79 1.66
N LEU A 86 14.11 -10.35 0.65
CA LEU A 86 15.13 -9.34 0.81
C LEU A 86 14.35 -8.03 0.90
N ASP A 87 14.09 -7.61 2.12
CA ASP A 87 13.56 -6.28 2.41
C ASP A 87 14.60 -5.25 1.99
N TYR A 88 14.49 -4.81 0.74
CA TYR A 88 15.32 -3.75 0.21
C TYR A 88 14.91 -2.43 0.87
N THR A 89 15.88 -1.75 1.47
CA THR A 89 15.67 -0.36 1.85
C THR A 89 15.43 0.50 0.60
N ALA A 90 14.69 1.60 0.72
CA ALA A 90 14.35 2.47 -0.41
C ALA A 90 15.57 2.88 -1.25
N ARG A 91 16.72 3.12 -0.58
CA ARG A 91 17.99 3.48 -1.22
C ARG A 91 18.57 2.34 -2.08
N GLU A 92 18.38 1.10 -1.68
CA GLU A 92 18.89 -0.09 -2.36
C GLU A 92 17.99 -0.48 -3.54
N ALA A 93 16.67 -0.32 -3.38
CA ALA A 93 15.71 -0.50 -4.45
C ALA A 93 15.99 0.43 -5.66
N MET A 94 16.32 1.71 -5.40
CA MET A 94 16.63 2.70 -6.46
C MET A 94 17.85 2.34 -7.31
N THR A 95 18.75 1.51 -6.79
CA THR A 95 19.94 1.05 -7.52
C THR A 95 19.69 -0.19 -8.38
N THR A 96 18.54 -0.83 -8.25
CA THR A 96 18.21 -2.06 -8.99
C THR A 96 17.57 -1.73 -10.36
N PRO A 97 17.95 -2.40 -11.46
CA PRO A 97 17.34 -2.15 -12.78
C PRO A 97 15.85 -2.50 -12.81
N THR A 98 15.42 -3.50 -12.04
CA THR A 98 14.02 -3.90 -11.87
C THR A 98 13.14 -2.74 -11.40
N TYR A 99 13.64 -1.89 -10.49
CA TYR A 99 12.92 -0.70 -10.04
C TYR A 99 12.59 0.24 -11.21
N TRP A 100 13.59 0.53 -12.05
CA TRP A 100 13.40 1.42 -13.21
C TRP A 100 12.50 0.83 -14.29
N LEU A 101 12.53 -0.50 -14.49
CA LEU A 101 11.59 -1.18 -15.40
C LEU A 101 10.14 -1.08 -14.91
N ILE A 102 9.90 -1.20 -13.60
CA ILE A 102 8.57 -1.02 -13.00
C ILE A 102 8.13 0.44 -13.12
N VAL A 103 9.01 1.40 -12.78
CA VAL A 103 8.73 2.84 -12.90
C VAL A 103 8.37 3.21 -14.35
N LEU A 104 9.12 2.72 -15.34
CA LEU A 104 8.84 2.98 -16.75
C LEU A 104 7.51 2.33 -17.18
N SER A 105 7.25 1.10 -16.75
CA SER A 105 6.02 0.37 -17.08
C SER A 105 4.79 1.05 -16.49
N VAL A 106 4.85 1.47 -15.23
CA VAL A 106 3.78 2.23 -14.55
C VAL A 106 3.63 3.62 -15.18
N GLY A 107 4.74 4.29 -15.50
CA GLY A 107 4.73 5.58 -16.19
C GLY A 107 4.03 5.49 -17.55
N LEU A 108 4.41 4.53 -18.38
CA LEU A 108 3.82 4.28 -19.68
C LEU A 108 2.32 3.96 -19.58
N ARG A 109 1.92 3.12 -18.60
CA ARG A 109 0.51 2.82 -18.32
C ARG A 109 -0.32 4.09 -18.06
N ASN A 110 0.24 5.05 -17.31
CA ASN A 110 -0.47 6.30 -17.01
C ASN A 110 -0.53 7.24 -18.23
N THR A 111 0.49 7.25 -19.09
CA THR A 111 0.54 8.09 -20.30
C THR A 111 -0.49 7.65 -21.35
N VAL A 112 -0.71 6.35 -21.51
CA VAL A 112 -1.64 5.81 -22.53
C VAL A 112 -3.12 6.12 -22.20
N HIS A 113 -3.47 6.39 -20.94
CA HIS A 113 -4.83 6.80 -20.56
C HIS A 113 -5.19 8.26 -20.93
N ARG A 114 -4.26 9.02 -21.55
CA ARG A 114 -4.47 10.42 -21.94
C ARG A 114 -4.42 10.68 -23.46
N ALA A 115 -4.45 9.65 -24.30
CA ALA A 115 -4.52 9.77 -25.75
C ALA A 115 -5.90 9.35 -26.29
#